data_AF-A0A8T7DKQ9-F1
#
_entry.id   AF-A0A8T7DKQ9-F1
#
_cell.length_a   1.000
_cell.length_b   1.000
_cell.length_c   1.000
_cell.angle_alpha   90.00
_cell.angle_beta   90.00
_cell.angle_gamma   90.00
#
_symmetry.space_group_name_H-M   'P 1'
#
loop_
_entity.id
_entity.type
_entity.pdbx_description
1 polymer ?
#
loop_
_entity_poly.entity_id
_entity_poly.type
_entity_poly.pdbx_seq_one_letter_code
_entity_poly.pdbx_strand_id
1 'polypeptide(L)'
;RDEMKKFYNYLPFIVYSNKFIACHAGPPIRSTSYTELVDIHQHPMLMRQLINVRVQRNGKLDGYSSKDVKKFRNHLKLSSDTPVIAGHTPISNDGTLWEQVGDINEHYIVYGANDNWIGVMADVGEHLYPFIFPVEQLSSVINNLD
;
A
#
# COMPACT_ATOMS: atom_id res chain seq x y z
N ARG A 1 27.16 -4.98 -3.43
CA ARG A 1 26.04 -4.83 -4.39
C ARG A 1 25.13 -6.06 -4.37
N ASP A 2 25.69 -7.26 -4.26
CA ASP A 2 24.92 -8.51 -4.21
C ASP A 2 24.08 -8.66 -2.93
N GLU A 3 24.60 -8.25 -1.78
CA GLU A 3 23.83 -8.29 -0.51
C GLU A 3 22.61 -7.36 -0.52
N MET A 4 22.71 -6.17 -1.12
CA MET A 4 21.55 -5.28 -1.28
C MET A 4 20.49 -5.87 -2.20
N LYS A 5 20.91 -6.51 -3.30
CA LYS A 5 20.00 -7.20 -4.21
C LYS A 5 19.31 -8.37 -3.51
N LYS A 6 20.07 -9.15 -2.73
CA LYS A 6 19.55 -10.25 -1.92
C LYS A 6 18.52 -9.74 -0.91
N PHE A 7 18.84 -8.66 -0.19
CA PHE A 7 17.90 -8.00 0.73
C PHE A 7 16.59 -7.60 0.03
N TYR A 8 16.67 -6.88 -1.10
CA TYR A 8 15.47 -6.48 -1.85
C TYR A 8 14.66 -7.67 -2.38
N ASN A 9 15.31 -8.77 -2.77
CA ASN A 9 14.61 -9.98 -3.21
C ASN A 9 13.81 -10.67 -2.09
N TYR A 10 14.10 -10.39 -0.82
CA TYR A 10 13.41 -10.96 0.34
C TYR A 10 12.43 -10.00 1.02
N LEU A 11 12.24 -8.78 0.49
CA LEU A 11 11.25 -7.87 1.04
C LEU A 11 9.83 -8.45 0.86
N PRO A 12 8.97 -8.38 1.89
CA PRO A 12 7.60 -8.82 1.78
C PRO A 12 6.82 -7.91 0.83
N PHE A 13 5.94 -8.50 0.01
CA PHE A 13 5.05 -7.76 -0.88
C PHE A 13 3.77 -7.28 -0.19
N ILE A 14 3.36 -8.00 0.86
CA ILE A 14 2.15 -7.78 1.63
C ILE A 14 2.49 -7.96 3.11
N VAL A 15 2.00 -7.06 3.93
CA VAL A 15 1.99 -7.19 5.39
C VAL A 15 0.53 -7.11 5.83
N TYR A 16 0.09 -8.00 6.72
CA TYR A 16 -1.27 -7.96 7.22
C TYR A 16 -1.39 -8.43 8.66
N SER A 17 -2.46 -8.01 9.31
CA SER A 17 -2.91 -8.47 10.62
C SER A 17 -4.44 -8.40 10.68
N ASN A 18 -5.05 -8.71 11.83
CA ASN A 18 -6.48 -8.48 12.03
C ASN A 18 -6.87 -6.99 11.96
N LYS A 19 -5.89 -6.08 12.02
CA LYS A 19 -6.12 -4.62 12.05
C LYS A 19 -5.90 -3.93 10.71
N PHE A 20 -5.13 -4.51 9.78
CA PHE A 20 -4.86 -3.88 8.48
C PHE A 20 -4.27 -4.86 7.46
N ILE A 21 -4.30 -4.44 6.20
CA ILE A 21 -3.53 -4.98 5.09
C ILE A 21 -2.71 -3.84 4.49
N ALA A 22 -1.42 -4.04 4.24
CA ALA A 22 -0.55 -3.08 3.58
C ALA A 22 0.19 -3.74 2.41
N CYS A 23 0.22 -3.06 1.27
CA CYS A 23 0.96 -3.47 0.07
C CYS A 23 1.48 -2.24 -0.69
N HIS A 24 2.46 -2.43 -1.57
CA HIS A 24 3.08 -1.29 -2.25
C HIS A 24 2.10 -0.53 -3.16
N ALA A 25 1.33 -1.22 -4.02
CA ALA A 25 0.49 -0.57 -5.02
C ALA A 25 -1.01 -0.88 -4.89
N GLY A 26 -1.37 -2.13 -4.61
CA GLY A 26 -2.77 -2.51 -4.42
C GLY A 26 -2.99 -4.03 -4.47
N PRO A 27 -4.24 -4.49 -4.31
CA PRO A 27 -4.59 -5.90 -4.32
C PRO A 27 -4.38 -6.56 -5.70
N PRO A 28 -4.30 -7.90 -5.75
CA PRO A 28 -4.38 -8.64 -7.01
C PRO A 28 -5.74 -8.41 -7.70
N ILE A 29 -5.73 -8.19 -9.03
CA ILE A 29 -6.96 -8.08 -9.84
C ILE A 29 -7.36 -9.43 -10.44
N ARG A 30 -6.38 -10.32 -10.63
CA ARG A 30 -6.63 -11.65 -11.20
C ARG A 30 -7.08 -12.61 -10.09
N SER A 31 -7.66 -13.74 -10.49
CA SER A 31 -7.92 -14.82 -9.55
C SER A 31 -6.61 -15.23 -8.88
N THR A 32 -6.62 -15.28 -7.56
CA THR A 32 -5.46 -15.63 -6.73
C THR A 32 -5.98 -16.32 -5.47
N SER A 33 -5.19 -17.19 -4.89
CA SER A 33 -5.49 -17.92 -3.65
C SER A 33 -4.60 -17.44 -2.49
N TYR A 34 -4.98 -17.79 -1.26
CA TYR A 34 -4.13 -17.54 -0.09
C TYR A 34 -2.74 -18.18 -0.24
N THR A 35 -2.67 -19.42 -0.73
CA THR A 35 -1.42 -20.14 -0.94
C THR A 35 -0.51 -19.42 -1.94
N GLU A 36 -1.06 -18.90 -3.05
CA GLU A 36 -0.27 -18.12 -4.02
C GLU A 36 0.25 -16.81 -3.43
N LEU A 37 -0.45 -16.21 -2.46
CA LEU A 37 0.04 -15.02 -1.74
C LEU A 37 1.17 -15.36 -0.76
N VAL A 38 1.10 -16.53 -0.11
CA VAL A 38 2.16 -17.03 0.78
C VAL A 38 3.40 -17.42 -0.03
N ASP A 39 3.21 -18.14 -1.13
CA ASP A 39 4.27 -18.62 -2.02
C ASP A 39 4.61 -17.63 -3.15
N ILE A 40 4.41 -16.34 -2.92
CA ILE A 40 4.45 -15.29 -3.94
C ILE A 40 5.70 -15.27 -4.83
N HIS A 41 6.85 -15.70 -4.30
CA HIS A 41 8.10 -15.80 -5.05
C HIS A 41 8.05 -16.83 -6.18
N GLN A 42 7.11 -17.79 -6.13
CA GLN A 42 6.82 -18.74 -7.21
C GLN A 42 5.88 -18.15 -8.28
N HIS A 43 5.36 -16.94 -8.07
CA HIS A 43 4.35 -16.30 -8.92
C HIS A 43 4.81 -14.89 -9.40
N PRO A 44 5.79 -14.79 -10.32
CA PRO A 44 6.34 -13.50 -10.76
C PRO A 44 5.32 -12.50 -11.33
N MET A 45 4.26 -12.99 -11.97
CA MET A 45 3.18 -12.12 -12.47
C MET A 45 2.40 -11.46 -11.34
N LEU A 46 2.17 -12.18 -10.24
CA LEU A 46 1.49 -11.68 -9.05
C LEU A 46 2.35 -10.64 -8.32
N MET A 47 3.65 -10.92 -8.16
CA MET A 47 4.63 -9.94 -7.65
C MET A 47 4.58 -8.64 -8.44
N ARG A 48 4.64 -8.73 -9.77
CA ARG A 48 4.59 -7.55 -10.66
C ARG A 48 3.29 -6.78 -10.50
N GLN A 49 2.18 -7.45 -10.30
CA GLN A 49 0.88 -6.80 -10.11
C GLN A 49 0.84 -6.00 -8.80
N LEU A 50 1.21 -6.60 -7.67
CA LEU A 50 1.15 -5.99 -6.33
C LEU A 50 1.99 -4.71 -6.20
N ILE A 51 3.00 -4.53 -7.07
CA ILE A 51 3.87 -3.35 -7.07
C ILE A 51 3.56 -2.32 -8.18
N ASN A 52 2.64 -2.60 -9.11
CA ASN A 52 2.34 -1.69 -10.24
C ASN A 52 0.87 -1.32 -10.39
N VAL A 53 -0.03 -2.08 -9.78
CA VAL A 53 -1.47 -1.88 -9.97
C VAL A 53 -1.93 -0.56 -9.36
N ARG A 54 -2.93 0.07 -9.97
CA ARG A 54 -3.52 1.33 -9.52
C ARG A 54 -5.00 1.13 -9.25
N VAL A 55 -5.55 1.93 -8.35
CA VAL A 55 -7.00 1.99 -8.16
C VAL A 55 -7.67 2.48 -9.44
N GLN A 56 -8.80 1.89 -9.81
CA GLN A 56 -9.62 2.38 -10.91
C GLN A 56 -10.07 3.82 -10.62
N ARG A 57 -9.99 4.69 -11.62
CA ARG A 57 -10.50 6.06 -11.57
C ARG A 57 -11.74 6.18 -12.45
N ASN A 58 -12.61 7.13 -12.16
CA ASN A 58 -13.79 7.41 -12.96
C ASN A 58 -13.42 7.53 -14.46
N GLY A 59 -14.07 6.73 -15.30
CA GLY A 59 -13.83 6.67 -16.74
C GLY A 59 -12.66 5.77 -17.19
N LYS A 60 -11.97 5.06 -16.28
CA LYS A 60 -10.92 4.08 -16.62
C LYS A 60 -11.21 2.72 -15.98
N LEU A 61 -11.25 1.69 -16.82
CA LEU A 61 -11.46 0.29 -16.40
C LEU A 61 -10.17 -0.44 -16.01
N ASP A 62 -9.01 0.19 -16.22
CA ASP A 62 -7.72 -0.39 -15.84
C ASP A 62 -7.43 -0.14 -14.36
N GLY A 63 -6.93 -1.17 -13.68
CA GLY A 63 -6.66 -1.15 -12.24
C GLY A 63 -7.58 -2.04 -11.41
N TYR A 64 -7.47 -1.93 -10.08
CA TYR A 64 -8.30 -2.66 -9.11
C TYR A 64 -9.51 -1.85 -8.66
N SER A 65 -10.57 -2.57 -8.31
CA SER A 65 -11.86 -2.05 -7.89
C SER A 65 -12.19 -2.43 -6.44
N SER A 66 -13.33 -1.96 -5.93
CA SER A 66 -13.89 -2.39 -4.65
C SER A 66 -14.08 -3.92 -4.55
N LYS A 67 -14.37 -4.59 -5.67
CA LYS A 67 -14.51 -6.05 -5.72
C LYS A 67 -13.18 -6.75 -5.44
N ASP A 68 -12.08 -6.19 -5.91
CA ASP A 68 -10.75 -6.77 -5.76
C ASP A 68 -10.22 -6.56 -4.33
N VAL A 69 -10.48 -5.38 -3.74
CA VAL A 69 -10.22 -5.12 -2.31
C VAL A 69 -11.01 -6.10 -1.42
N LYS A 70 -12.30 -6.33 -1.73
CA LYS A 70 -13.12 -7.29 -1.01
C LYS A 70 -12.57 -8.72 -1.12
N LYS A 71 -12.19 -9.16 -2.33
CA LYS A 71 -11.55 -10.48 -2.52
C LYS A 71 -10.25 -10.58 -1.74
N PHE A 72 -9.47 -9.50 -1.68
CA PHE A 72 -8.21 -9.50 -0.96
C PHE A 72 -8.38 -9.71 0.54
N ARG A 73 -9.33 -8.99 1.16
CA ARG A 73 -9.75 -9.23 2.56
C ARG A 73 -10.19 -10.68 2.78
N ASN A 74 -11.02 -11.22 1.87
CA ASN A 74 -11.51 -12.59 1.96
C ASN A 74 -10.38 -13.63 1.85
N HIS A 75 -9.41 -13.47 0.95
CA HIS A 75 -8.28 -14.40 0.80
C HIS A 75 -7.42 -14.44 2.07
N LEU A 76 -7.28 -13.30 2.75
CA LEU A 76 -6.56 -13.20 4.02
C LEU A 76 -7.42 -13.55 5.24
N LYS A 77 -8.70 -13.92 5.02
CA LYS A 77 -9.68 -14.24 6.07
C LYS A 77 -9.90 -13.08 7.06
N LEU A 78 -9.88 -11.85 6.54
CA LEU A 78 -10.05 -10.62 7.29
C LEU A 78 -11.47 -10.07 7.13
N SER A 79 -11.87 -9.21 8.06
CA SER A 79 -13.19 -8.59 8.06
C SER A 79 -13.35 -7.63 6.88
N SER A 80 -14.60 -7.39 6.46
CA SER A 80 -14.90 -6.51 5.33
C SER A 80 -14.54 -5.04 5.57
N ASP A 81 -14.40 -4.65 6.83
CA ASP A 81 -13.98 -3.34 7.32
C ASP A 81 -12.48 -3.26 7.64
N THR A 82 -11.69 -4.33 7.43
CA THR A 82 -10.25 -4.26 7.69
C THR A 82 -9.60 -3.23 6.74
N PRO A 83 -8.90 -2.20 7.26
CA PRO A 83 -8.18 -1.22 6.46
C PRO A 83 -7.24 -1.84 5.43
N VAL A 84 -7.29 -1.33 4.20
CA VAL A 84 -6.34 -1.68 3.13
C VAL A 84 -5.55 -0.43 2.76
N ILE A 85 -4.25 -0.51 2.97
CA ILE A 85 -3.29 0.57 2.72
C ILE A 85 -2.48 0.20 1.49
N ALA A 86 -2.53 1.08 0.50
CA ALA A 86 -1.73 1.01 -0.71
C ALA A 86 -0.92 2.30 -0.88
N GLY A 87 0.05 2.27 -1.79
CA GLY A 87 0.82 3.44 -2.17
C GLY A 87 0.96 3.55 -3.69
N HIS A 88 2.20 3.61 -4.17
CA HIS A 88 2.60 3.65 -5.58
C HIS A 88 2.21 4.90 -6.37
N THR A 89 0.96 5.38 -6.29
CA THR A 89 0.48 6.50 -7.10
C THR A 89 -0.25 7.53 -6.24
N PRO A 90 0.23 8.78 -6.18
CA PRO A 90 -0.49 9.84 -5.50
C PRO A 90 -1.84 10.11 -6.20
N ILE A 91 -2.87 10.42 -5.42
CA ILE A 91 -4.20 10.73 -5.96
C ILE A 91 -4.24 12.17 -6.48
N SER A 92 -3.56 13.07 -5.79
CA SER A 92 -3.32 14.47 -6.18
C SER A 92 -1.87 14.86 -5.87
N ASN A 93 -1.40 16.00 -6.40
CA ASN A 93 0.00 16.43 -6.22
C ASN A 93 0.26 17.13 -4.88
N ASP A 94 -0.78 17.47 -4.14
CA ASP A 94 -0.74 18.26 -2.91
C ASP A 94 -0.90 17.41 -1.64
N GLY A 95 -1.39 16.18 -1.76
CA GLY A 95 -1.63 15.28 -0.64
C GLY A 95 -0.52 14.24 -0.41
N THR A 96 -0.64 13.55 0.71
CA THR A 96 0.22 12.41 1.11
C THR A 96 -0.56 11.23 1.65
N LEU A 97 -1.83 11.45 1.96
CA LEU A 97 -2.75 10.45 2.45
C LEU A 97 -4.13 10.77 1.88
N TRP A 98 -4.78 9.75 1.32
CA TRP A 98 -6.14 9.86 0.82
C TRP A 98 -6.95 8.69 1.36
N GLU A 99 -8.12 9.00 1.88
CA GLU A 99 -9.05 8.03 2.45
C GLU A 99 -10.15 7.67 1.45
N GLN A 100 -10.73 6.49 1.60
CA GLN A 100 -11.84 5.97 0.81
C GLN A 100 -11.64 6.04 -0.71
N VAL A 101 -10.39 5.89 -1.16
CA VAL A 101 -10.02 6.10 -2.56
C VAL A 101 -10.71 5.09 -3.47
N GLY A 102 -11.37 5.59 -4.53
CA GLY A 102 -12.14 4.77 -5.48
C GLY A 102 -13.53 4.40 -4.97
N ASP A 103 -14.07 5.18 -4.02
CA ASP A 103 -15.33 4.92 -3.32
C ASP A 103 -15.33 3.56 -2.61
N ILE A 104 -14.18 3.20 -2.02
CA ILE A 104 -13.95 1.93 -1.33
C ILE A 104 -13.82 2.20 0.18
N ASN A 105 -14.73 1.65 0.98
CA ASN A 105 -14.65 1.76 2.44
C ASN A 105 -13.35 1.14 2.98
N GLU A 106 -12.75 1.82 3.95
CA GLU A 106 -11.54 1.39 4.65
C GLU A 106 -10.37 1.14 3.69
N HIS A 107 -10.22 2.02 2.71
CA HIS A 107 -9.15 1.96 1.70
C HIS A 107 -8.37 3.27 1.69
N TYR A 108 -7.07 3.17 1.87
CA TYR A 108 -6.17 4.31 2.09
C TYR A 108 -5.04 4.26 1.06
N ILE A 109 -4.71 5.42 0.48
CA ILE A 109 -3.50 5.59 -0.31
C ILE A 109 -2.55 6.48 0.46
N VAL A 110 -1.32 6.01 0.67
CA VAL A 110 -0.25 6.77 1.34
C VAL A 110 0.90 7.01 0.34
N TYR A 111 1.43 8.24 0.35
CA TYR A 111 2.51 8.68 -0.51
C TYR A 111 3.52 9.53 0.28
N GLY A 112 4.75 9.04 0.37
CA GLY A 112 5.80 9.61 1.22
C GLY A 112 6.82 10.49 0.50
N ALA A 113 6.48 11.09 -0.64
CA ALA A 113 7.40 11.92 -1.42
C ALA A 113 6.88 13.36 -1.61
N ASN A 114 6.18 13.89 -0.60
CA ASN A 114 5.82 15.30 -0.52
C ASN A 114 6.84 16.02 0.38
N ASP A 115 7.26 17.22 -0.02
CA ASP A 115 8.35 17.95 0.63
C ASP A 115 7.94 18.66 1.93
N ASN A 116 6.64 18.80 2.19
CA ASN A 116 6.09 19.61 3.27
C ASN A 116 5.32 18.80 4.30
N TRP A 117 4.72 17.68 3.89
CA TRP A 117 3.85 16.86 4.72
C TRP A 117 4.18 15.39 4.56
N ILE A 118 3.86 14.59 5.57
CA ILE A 118 3.95 13.13 5.52
C ILE A 118 2.68 12.53 6.11
N GLY A 119 2.06 11.65 5.32
CA GLY A 119 0.92 10.86 5.74
C GLY A 119 1.42 9.56 6.36
N VAL A 120 0.89 9.19 7.53
CA VAL A 120 1.21 7.92 8.19
C VAL A 120 -0.06 7.25 8.70
N MET A 121 -0.09 5.93 8.64
CA MET A 121 -1.14 5.12 9.28
C MET A 121 -0.57 4.60 10.60
N ALA A 122 -1.20 4.92 11.72
CA ALA A 122 -0.75 4.50 13.04
C ALA A 122 -1.85 3.76 13.79
N ASP A 123 -1.48 2.62 14.36
CA ASP A 123 -2.36 1.84 15.24
C ASP A 123 -2.32 2.48 16.64
N VAL A 124 -3.45 3.04 17.07
CA VAL A 124 -3.60 3.71 18.37
C VAL A 124 -4.76 3.06 19.12
N GLY A 125 -4.41 2.24 20.11
CA GLY A 125 -5.38 1.46 20.87
C GLY A 125 -6.00 0.35 20.01
N GLU A 126 -7.30 0.48 19.71
CA GLU A 126 -8.07 -0.52 18.97
C GLU A 126 -8.26 -0.18 17.48
N HIS A 127 -7.81 1.00 17.04
CA HIS A 127 -8.07 1.51 15.70
C HIS A 127 -6.81 1.99 14.99
N LEU A 128 -6.82 1.83 13.68
CA LEU A 128 -5.82 2.39 12.79
C LEU A 128 -6.28 3.77 12.33
N TYR A 129 -5.47 4.79 12.58
CA TYR A 129 -5.81 6.17 12.24
C TYR A 129 -4.86 6.74 11.18
N PRO A 130 -5.40 7.52 10.23
CA PRO A 130 -4.59 8.35 9.35
C PRO A 130 -4.14 9.62 10.08
N PHE A 131 -2.84 9.90 10.03
CA PHE A 131 -2.27 11.14 10.53
C PHE A 131 -1.46 11.83 9.44
N ILE A 132 -1.43 13.16 9.48
CA ILE A 132 -0.60 13.98 8.61
C ILE A 132 0.25 14.89 9.48
N PHE A 133 1.57 14.81 9.30
CA PHE A 133 2.55 15.60 10.03
C PHE A 133 3.33 16.50 9.08
N PRO A 134 3.77 17.69 9.53
CA PRO A 134 4.73 18.48 8.76
C PRO A 134 6.06 17.73 8.68
N VAL A 135 6.72 17.82 7.53
CA VAL A 135 8.07 17.28 7.35
C VAL A 135 9.10 18.34 7.73
N GLU A 136 10.13 17.92 8.46
CA GLU A 136 11.32 18.73 8.65
C GLU A 136 12.31 18.47 7.49
N GLN A 137 12.77 19.54 6.85
CA GLN A 137 13.73 19.47 5.74
C GLN A 137 15.14 19.13 6.29
N LEU A 138 15.42 17.84 6.48
CA LEU A 138 16.71 17.36 6.99
C LEU A 138 17.82 17.33 5.95
N SER A 139 17.55 17.74 4.70
CA SER A 139 18.53 17.74 3.60
C SER A 139 19.81 18.52 3.97
N SER A 140 19.66 19.69 4.58
CA SER A 140 20.79 20.48 5.09
C SER A 140 21.58 19.72 6.16
N VAL A 141 20.89 19.06 7.11
CA VAL A 141 21.55 18.30 8.18
C VAL A 141 22.32 17.12 7.60
N ILE A 142 21.68 16.31 6.74
CA ILE A 142 22.28 15.14 6.10
C ILE A 142 23.51 15.53 5.27
N ASN A 143 23.43 16.62 4.50
CA ASN A 143 24.55 17.11 3.69
C ASN A 143 25.71 17.68 4.51
N ASN A 144 25.51 17.94 5.80
CA ASN A 144 26.54 18.41 6.74
C ASN A 144 27.05 17.29 7.68
N LEU A 145 26.67 16.02 7.45
CA LEU A 145 27.18 14.87 8.22
C LEU A 145 28.55 14.35 7.73
N ASP A 146 29.23 15.11 6.87
CA ASP A 146 30.61 14.88 6.44
C ASP A 146 31.65 15.43 7.42
#